data_AF-A0A7C1J9B3-F1
#
_entry.id   AF-A0A7C1J9B3-F1
#
_cell.length_a   1.000
_cell.length_b   1.000
_cell.length_c   1.000
_cell.angle_alpha   90.00
_cell.angle_beta   90.00
_cell.angle_gamma   90.00
#
_symmetry.space_group_name_H-M   'P 1'
#
loop_
_entity.id
_entity.type
_entity.pdbx_description
1 polymer ?
#
loop_
_entity_poly.entity_id
_entity_poly.type
_entity_poly.pdbx_seq_one_letter_code
_entity_poly.pdbx_strand_id
1 'polypeptide(L)'
;MQVAEIELYEILKEKIGDKEAKTLVEYIEAKVEKKFEDKKYLLVTKEDLANVKTELMVEIEKVRTEMQKMKADIIKWMFLFWIGQLASLIAILQIFFRR
;
A
#
# COMPACT_ATOMS: atom_id res chain seq x y z
N MET A 1 -6.66 33.81 -1.28
CA MET A 1 -7.29 33.50 -2.57
C MET A 1 -7.64 34.76 -3.35
N GLN A 2 -8.00 35.87 -2.69
CA GLN A 2 -8.55 37.08 -3.34
C GLN A 2 -7.59 37.94 -4.19
N VAL A 3 -6.27 37.91 -3.99
CA VAL A 3 -5.36 38.87 -4.68
C VAL A 3 -5.28 38.59 -6.20
N ALA A 4 -5.18 37.33 -6.60
CA ALA A 4 -5.05 36.96 -8.01
C ALA A 4 -6.35 37.14 -8.81
N GLU A 5 -7.50 36.94 -8.17
CA GLU A 5 -8.83 37.17 -8.77
C GLU A 5 -9.08 38.67 -8.98
N ILE A 6 -8.68 39.51 -8.02
CA ILE A 6 -8.79 40.97 -8.12
C ILE A 6 -7.88 41.51 -9.23
N GLU A 7 -6.62 41.07 -9.30
CA GLU A 7 -5.71 41.46 -10.38
C GLU A 7 -6.22 41.01 -11.76
N LEU A 8 -6.74 39.79 -11.87
CA LEU A 8 -7.31 39.28 -13.12
C LEU A 8 -8.56 40.09 -13.54
N TYR A 9 -9.43 40.40 -12.58
CA TYR A 9 -10.60 41.22 -12.82
C TYR A 9 -10.23 42.65 -13.28
N GLU A 10 -9.24 43.29 -12.66
CA GLU A 10 -8.78 44.63 -13.05
C GLU A 10 -8.22 44.66 -14.48
N ILE A 11 -7.38 43.69 -14.85
CA ILE A 11 -6.83 43.56 -16.20
C ILE A 11 -7.93 43.33 -17.24
N LEU A 12 -8.91 42.49 -16.92
CA LEU A 12 -10.03 42.21 -17.82
C LEU A 12 -10.97 43.41 -17.93
N LYS A 13 -11.26 44.10 -16.82
CA LYS A 13 -12.13 45.27 -16.79
C LYS A 13 -11.62 46.39 -17.69
N GLU A 14 -10.31 46.61 -17.72
CA GLU A 14 -9.67 47.63 -18.57
C GLU A 14 -9.82 47.33 -20.07
N LYS A 15 -9.94 46.05 -20.47
CA LYS A 15 -9.94 45.63 -21.88
C LYS A 15 -11.29 45.25 -22.46
N ILE A 16 -12.18 44.67 -21.66
CA ILE A 16 -13.43 44.06 -22.14
C ILE A 16 -14.68 44.58 -21.42
N GLY A 17 -14.53 45.47 -20.44
CA GLY A 17 -15.64 46.04 -19.70
C GLY A 17 -15.99 45.25 -18.43
N ASP A 18 -16.70 45.94 -17.53
CA ASP A 18 -16.96 45.48 -16.15
C ASP A 18 -17.75 44.17 -16.08
N LYS A 19 -18.70 44.00 -17.00
CA LYS A 19 -19.67 42.90 -16.99
C LYS A 19 -19.05 41.62 -17.55
N GLU A 20 -18.30 41.74 -18.64
CA GLU A 20 -17.58 40.67 -19.30
C GLU A 20 -16.41 40.18 -18.44
N ALA A 21 -15.67 41.09 -17.81
CA ALA A 21 -14.59 40.77 -16.88
C ALA A 21 -15.08 39.92 -15.70
N LYS A 22 -16.19 40.34 -15.07
CA LYS A 22 -16.78 39.60 -13.95
C LYS A 22 -17.21 38.19 -14.35
N THR A 23 -17.85 38.06 -15.50
CA THR A 23 -18.32 36.76 -16.02
C THR A 23 -17.16 35.79 -16.29
N LEU A 24 -16.03 36.28 -16.81
CA LEU A 24 -14.86 35.44 -17.08
C LEU A 24 -14.14 35.01 -15.80
N VAL A 25 -14.05 35.89 -14.80
CA VAL A 25 -13.47 35.55 -13.50
C VAL A 25 -14.30 34.47 -12.81
N GLU A 26 -15.63 34.64 -12.75
CA GLU A 26 -16.55 33.64 -12.20
C GLU A 26 -16.46 32.29 -12.92
N TYR A 27 -16.34 32.29 -14.25
CA TYR A 27 -16.18 31.05 -15.02
C TYR A 27 -14.83 30.35 -14.76
N ILE A 28 -13.75 31.13 -14.60
CA ILE A 28 -12.42 30.60 -14.29
C ILE A 28 -12.41 30.02 -12.88
N GLU A 29 -12.95 30.71 -11.88
CA GLU A 29 -13.10 30.21 -10.51
C GLU A 29 -13.86 28.89 -10.49
N ALA A 30 -15.05 28.85 -11.11
CA ALA A 30 -15.86 27.62 -11.18
C ALA A 30 -15.11 26.45 -11.83
N LYS A 31 -14.29 26.73 -12.86
CA LYS A 31 -13.50 25.70 -13.55
C LYS A 31 -12.28 25.25 -12.74
N VAL A 32 -11.63 26.16 -12.02
CA VAL A 32 -10.51 25.85 -11.13
C VAL A 32 -11.00 25.01 -9.96
N GLU A 33 -12.10 25.40 -9.33
CA GLU A 33 -12.70 24.68 -8.21
C GLU A 33 -13.13 23.27 -8.62
N LYS A 34 -13.82 23.14 -9.76
CA LYS A 34 -14.18 21.84 -10.32
C LYS A 34 -12.95 20.95 -10.58
N LYS A 35 -11.89 21.49 -11.19
CA LYS A 35 -10.65 20.73 -11.42
C LYS A 35 -9.90 20.39 -10.13
N PHE A 36 -10.06 21.19 -9.09
CA PHE A 36 -9.47 20.93 -7.79
C PHE A 36 -10.23 19.81 -7.07
N GLU A 37 -11.57 19.83 -7.11
CA GLU A 37 -12.41 18.73 -6.61
C GLU A 37 -12.11 17.42 -7.35
N ASP A 38 -12.10 17.42 -8.69
CA ASP A 38 -11.77 16.25 -9.50
C ASP A 38 -10.40 15.65 -9.14
N LYS A 39 -9.41 16.51 -8.82
CA LYS A 39 -8.07 16.08 -8.41
C LYS A 39 -7.96 15.70 -6.93
N LYS A 40 -8.81 16.23 -6.06
CA LYS A 40 -8.82 15.92 -4.63
C LYS A 40 -9.12 14.43 -4.40
N TYR A 41 -9.99 13.84 -5.23
CA TYR A 41 -10.26 12.39 -5.21
C TYR A 41 -9.08 11.53 -5.69
N LEU A 42 -8.11 12.10 -6.42
CA LEU A 42 -6.89 11.40 -6.86
C LEU A 42 -5.76 11.47 -5.83
N LEU A 43 -5.85 12.39 -4.86
CA LEU A 43 -4.83 12.53 -3.82
C LEU A 43 -5.15 11.56 -2.68
N VAL A 44 -4.45 10.43 -2.65
CA VAL A 44 -4.37 9.56 -1.46
C VAL A 44 -4.05 10.45 -0.26
N THR A 45 -4.91 10.45 0.76
CA THR A 45 -4.68 11.28 1.93
C THR A 45 -3.49 10.71 2.73
N LYS A 46 -2.84 11.56 3.53
CA LYS A 46 -1.77 11.09 4.44
C LYS A 46 -2.28 10.03 5.42
N GLU A 47 -3.56 10.09 5.76
CA GLU A 47 -4.24 9.13 6.63
C GLU A 47 -4.42 7.77 5.93
N ASP A 48 -4.89 7.76 4.68
CA ASP A 48 -5.01 6.52 3.88
C ASP A 48 -3.65 5.82 3.74
N LEU A 49 -2.58 6.59 3.49
CA LEU A 49 -1.23 6.04 3.42
C LEU A 49 -0.75 5.48 4.77
N ALA A 50 -1.10 6.13 5.87
CA ALA A 50 -0.77 5.65 7.20
C ALA A 50 -1.49 4.34 7.53
N ASN A 51 -2.79 4.25 7.19
CA ASN A 51 -3.61 3.06 7.39
C ASN A 51 -3.08 1.87 6.56
N VAL A 52 -2.83 2.08 5.27
CA VAL A 52 -2.23 1.04 4.39
C VAL A 52 -0.87 0.60 4.91
N LYS A 53 -0.03 1.52 5.39
CA LYS A 53 1.27 1.16 5.98
C LYS A 53 1.09 0.29 7.22
N THR A 54 0.14 0.61 8.11
CA THR A 54 -0.11 -0.20 9.30
C THR A 54 -0.64 -1.59 8.95
N GLU A 55 -1.57 -1.69 8.01
CA GLU A 55 -2.11 -2.98 7.54
C GLU A 55 -1.00 -3.84 6.92
N LEU A 56 -0.14 -3.27 6.08
CA LEU A 56 1.02 -3.96 5.52
C LEU A 56 2.00 -4.44 6.60
N MET A 57 2.25 -3.65 7.64
CA MET A 57 3.13 -4.07 8.73
C MET A 57 2.55 -5.28 9.47
N VAL A 58 1.25 -5.29 9.75
CA VAL A 58 0.55 -6.41 10.38
C VAL A 58 0.60 -7.66 9.49
N GLU A 59 0.36 -7.52 8.19
CA GLU A 59 0.40 -8.64 7.25
C GLU A 59 1.82 -9.22 7.11
N ILE A 60 2.84 -8.36 7.05
CA ILE A 60 4.25 -8.78 7.05
C ILE A 60 4.59 -9.56 8.33
N GLU A 61 4.12 -9.10 9.48
CA GLU A 61 4.34 -9.80 10.76
C GLU A 61 3.65 -11.17 10.75
N LYS A 62 2.41 -11.24 10.29
CA LYS A 62 1.67 -12.50 10.16
C LYS A 62 2.42 -13.49 9.26
N VAL A 63 2.86 -13.07 8.08
CA VAL A 63 3.65 -13.91 7.16
C VAL A 63 4.95 -14.39 7.82
N ARG A 64 5.64 -13.52 8.59
CA ARG A 64 6.84 -13.92 9.33
C ARG A 64 6.52 -15.01 10.36
N THR A 65 5.44 -14.87 11.12
CA THR A 65 5.05 -15.87 12.13
C THR A 65 4.67 -17.22 11.50
N GLU A 66 3.90 -17.20 10.41
CA GLU A 66 3.52 -18.41 9.67
C GLU A 66 4.75 -19.11 9.08
N MET A 67 5.71 -18.36 8.55
CA MET A 67 6.97 -18.91 8.06
C MET A 67 7.81 -19.56 9.18
N GLN A 68 7.88 -18.95 10.36
CA GLN A 68 8.57 -19.55 11.51
C GLN A 68 7.89 -20.85 11.95
N LYS A 69 6.55 -20.86 12.01
CA LYS A 69 5.77 -22.06 12.34
C LYS A 69 6.02 -23.18 11.34
N MET A 70 5.96 -22.87 10.04
CA MET A 70 6.24 -23.82 8.98
C MET A 70 7.66 -24.40 9.08
N LYS A 71 8.67 -23.56 9.32
CA LYS A 71 10.04 -24.03 9.56
C LYS A 71 10.13 -24.97 10.76
N ALA A 72 9.49 -24.62 11.87
CA ALA A 72 9.46 -25.46 13.06
C ALA A 72 8.79 -26.82 12.80
N ASP A 73 7.67 -26.83 12.08
CA ASP A 73 6.95 -28.05 11.76
C ASP A 73 7.74 -28.93 10.77
N ILE A 74 8.41 -28.34 9.76
CA ILE A 74 9.33 -29.06 8.88
C ILE A 74 10.44 -29.73 9.70
N ILE A 75 11.06 -29.00 10.63
CA ILE A 75 12.12 -29.55 11.49
C ILE A 75 11.60 -30.73 12.32
N LYS A 76 10.41 -30.62 12.93
CA LYS A 76 9.80 -31.72 13.68
C LYS A 76 9.60 -32.97 12.82
N TRP A 77 9.07 -32.80 11.60
CA TRP A 77 8.85 -33.91 10.67
C TRP A 77 10.16 -34.52 10.18
N MET A 78 11.21 -33.72 9.99
CA MET A 78 12.55 -34.22 9.67
C MET A 78 13.10 -35.13 10.77
N PHE A 79 12.90 -34.79 12.06
CA PHE A 79 13.35 -35.65 13.16
C PHE A 79 12.63 -37.01 13.18
N LEU A 80 11.31 -37.02 13.01
CA LEU A 80 10.52 -38.26 12.92
C LEU A 80 11.02 -39.14 11.77
N PHE A 81 11.23 -38.52 10.61
CA PHE A 81 11.76 -39.19 9.43
C PHE A 81 13.17 -39.75 9.69
N TRP A 82 14.09 -38.97 10.26
CA TRP A 82 15.45 -39.40 10.55
C TRP A 82 15.53 -40.53 11.59
N ILE A 83 14.69 -40.52 12.62
CA ILE A 83 14.60 -41.63 13.57
C ILE A 83 14.15 -42.91 12.85
N GLY A 84 13.15 -42.81 11.97
CA GLY A 84 12.70 -43.94 11.14
C GLY A 84 13.80 -44.48 10.22
N GLN A 85 14.55 -43.60 9.56
CA GLN A 85 15.70 -43.99 8.74
C GLN A 85 16.78 -44.68 9.57
N LEU A 86 17.14 -44.13 10.74
CA LEU A 86 18.17 -44.68 11.61
C LEU A 86 17.77 -46.08 12.14
N ALA A 87 16.51 -46.24 12.57
CA ALA A 87 15.97 -47.52 13.00
C ALA A 87 16.02 -48.57 11.89
N SER A 88 15.66 -48.17 10.66
CA SER A 88 15.71 -49.04 9.48
C SER A 88 17.14 -49.48 9.15
N LEU A 89 18.10 -48.56 9.22
CA LEU A 89 19.53 -48.87 9.01
C LEU A 89 20.06 -49.83 10.07
N ILE A 90 19.73 -49.60 11.35
CA ILE A 90 20.12 -50.49 12.45
C ILE A 90 19.53 -51.89 12.25
N ALA A 91 18.25 -52.00 11.86
CA ALA A 91 17.61 -53.28 11.62
C ALA A 91 18.29 -54.06 10.49
N ILE A 92 18.65 -53.39 9.39
CA ILE A 92 19.38 -53.99 8.26
C ILE A 92 20.76 -54.49 8.71
N LEU A 93 21.52 -53.66 9.43
CA LEU A 93 22.84 -54.02 9.94
C LEU A 93 22.75 -55.21 10.91
N GLN A 94 21.76 -55.22 11.80
CA GLN A 94 21.54 -56.31 12.74
C GLN A 94 21.22 -57.62 12.02
N ILE A 95 20.42 -57.60 10.95
CA ILE A 95 20.15 -58.80 10.13
C ILE A 95 21.43 -59.30 9.45
N PHE A 96 22.27 -58.39 8.94
CA PHE A 96 23.50 -58.75 8.24
C PHE A 96 24.57 -59.34 9.17
N PHE A 97 24.77 -58.79 10.36
CA PHE A 97 25.74 -59.28 11.35
C PHE A 97 25.28 -60.50 12.15
N ARG A 98 24.01 -60.88 12.06
CA ARG A 98 23.43 -62.05 12.77
C ARG A 98 23.33 -63.29 11.88
N ARG A 99 23.96 -63.26 10.69
CA ARG A 99 24.37 -64.41 9.88
C ARG A 99 25.83 -64.72 10.14
#